data_AF-A0A7C8QU62-F1
#
_entry.id   AF-A0A7C8QU62-F1
#
_cell.length_a   1.000
_cell.length_b   1.000
_cell.length_c   1.000
_cell.angle_alpha   90.00
_cell.angle_beta   90.00
_cell.angle_gamma   90.00
#
_symmetry.space_group_name_H-M   'P 1'
#
loop_
_entity.id
_entity.type
_entity.pdbx_description
1 polymer ?
#
loop_
_entity_poly.entity_id
_entity_poly.type
_entity_poly.pdbx_seq_one_letter_code
_entity_poly.pdbx_strand_id
1 'polypeptide(L)'
;MGYTVTLIVNILFVFILQLSVLQNPSVKAVRPSESPVLNDKFPKIGTWEKQSGEYEFVIRPPSELLGSGFSNKRMVLELAKRFLKEIEPYTLPPRKHAVLAFLKSYFQSNAPLKSDETKSKRSVQRRYNQNFENLHPQYSGGYDANDIYVPSHELPDYNYTDIPTSDTYTTSNRIYQNRQKPSSRVLHKRGDEPGREGMSPEIESPDLQYEDMIKFSLPPGIEYTGEKPWRAWRWKNAGEGVKMYYLDTGCDLGHPEFEGVKLEWLYPNRDGTTTLSKILGKSIGVAPKVDVTLVRLEMTIYGRSVSGSVMVNAMMMTYDHIVENRAKMKKPCVVVSSTAMMLWDRESSINRYICKLWITSLRKMGCYVVVAAGNEQEVNDQGYISLTTYPQLLAGDPEVDVNLLVVGGHNDEGFNRFAFNKFVRISAQAWKVVAVKAYLPGDGPPNGDWSNSYQYFQGTSYSTPVVAGLLATFISQGYKYPLDYLLAIAKDPMKPGEPKRAFNGIWPDLWPTARRPKNYKRPPLKNPGVAEKWAAGDGNQRGIYKYEYPKTLNHPEVDSINNRLV
;
A
#
# COMPACT_ATOMS: atom_id res chain seq x y z
N MET A 1 51.70 -25.89 -6.97
CA MET A 1 52.01 -26.26 -5.57
C MET A 1 52.04 -25.06 -4.59
N GLY A 2 51.47 -23.88 -4.93
CA GLY A 2 51.53 -22.70 -4.04
C GLY A 2 50.35 -22.46 -3.09
N TYR A 3 49.16 -23.03 -3.35
CA TYR A 3 47.95 -22.72 -2.56
C TYR A 3 47.77 -23.60 -1.31
N THR A 4 48.32 -24.81 -1.30
CA THR A 4 48.17 -25.75 -0.18
C THR A 4 49.03 -25.37 1.02
N VAL A 5 50.17 -24.71 0.79
CA VAL A 5 51.09 -24.26 1.85
C VAL A 5 50.52 -23.06 2.60
N THR A 6 49.82 -22.13 1.93
CA THR A 6 49.24 -20.95 2.58
C THR A 6 48.02 -21.28 3.46
N LEU A 7 47.24 -22.30 3.11
CA LEU A 7 46.09 -22.74 3.93
C LEU A 7 46.56 -23.48 5.19
N ILE A 8 47.60 -24.30 5.07
CA ILE A 8 48.17 -25.04 6.22
C ILE A 8 48.86 -24.07 7.19
N VAL A 9 49.57 -23.04 6.69
CA VAL A 9 50.21 -22.03 7.55
C VAL A 9 49.19 -21.18 8.32
N ASN A 10 48.05 -20.80 7.72
CA ASN A 10 47.02 -20.03 8.43
C ASN A 10 46.25 -20.86 9.47
N ILE A 11 46.00 -22.15 9.19
CA ILE A 11 45.36 -23.05 10.16
C ILE A 11 46.31 -23.37 11.33
N LEU A 12 47.62 -23.53 11.06
CA LEU A 12 48.62 -23.70 12.12
C LEU A 12 48.78 -22.44 12.98
N PHE A 13 48.71 -21.24 12.39
CA PHE A 13 48.89 -19.98 13.13
C PHE A 13 47.74 -19.74 14.13
N VAL A 14 46.51 -20.12 13.77
CA VAL A 14 45.34 -20.05 14.67
C VAL A 14 45.43 -21.08 15.79
N PHE A 15 45.93 -22.29 15.53
CA PHE A 15 46.11 -23.32 16.56
C PHE A 15 47.26 -23.03 17.52
N ILE A 16 48.37 -22.45 17.05
CA ILE A 16 49.51 -22.08 17.89
C ILE A 16 49.17 -20.88 18.79
N LEU A 17 48.36 -19.92 18.33
CA LEU A 17 47.86 -18.84 19.18
C LEU A 17 46.93 -19.35 20.30
N GLN A 18 46.10 -20.35 20.00
CA GLN A 18 45.21 -20.96 20.99
C GLN A 18 45.95 -21.80 22.04
N LEU A 19 47.06 -22.44 21.67
CA LEU A 19 47.90 -23.19 22.62
C LEU A 19 48.82 -22.29 23.46
N SER A 20 49.25 -21.15 22.92
CA SER A 20 50.11 -20.19 23.64
C SER A 20 49.36 -19.42 24.74
N VAL A 21 48.05 -19.23 24.60
CA VAL A 21 47.19 -18.61 25.64
C VAL A 21 46.92 -19.57 26.81
N LEU A 22 47.10 -20.88 26.61
CA LEU A 22 46.87 -21.91 27.63
C LEU A 22 48.12 -22.26 28.47
N GLN A 23 49.27 -21.64 28.23
CA GLN A 23 50.53 -21.95 28.93
C GLN A 23 51.07 -20.83 29.84
N ASN A 24 50.23 -19.93 30.34
CA ASN A 24 50.66 -18.96 31.37
C ASN A 24 50.46 -19.54 32.79
N PRO A 25 51.53 -19.93 33.53
CA PRO A 25 51.42 -20.67 34.79
C PRO A 25 51.21 -19.76 36.02
N SER A 26 50.81 -18.50 35.85
CA SER A 26 50.77 -17.51 36.94
C SER A 26 49.39 -17.21 37.53
N VAL A 27 48.34 -17.96 37.17
CA VAL A 27 47.00 -17.78 37.75
C VAL A 27 46.71 -18.86 38.79
N LYS A 28 46.77 -18.48 40.07
CA LYS A 28 46.45 -19.36 41.20
C LYS A 28 44.96 -19.74 41.19
N ALA A 29 44.70 -21.03 41.43
CA ALA A 29 43.38 -21.64 41.46
C ALA A 29 42.48 -21.05 42.57
N VAL A 30 41.32 -20.53 42.16
CA VAL A 30 40.14 -20.39 43.01
C VAL A 30 39.26 -21.61 42.77
N ARG A 31 38.67 -22.14 43.85
CA ARG A 31 37.81 -23.33 43.88
C ARG A 31 36.71 -23.30 42.80
N PRO A 32 36.23 -24.47 42.34
CA PRO A 32 35.26 -24.54 41.26
C PRO A 32 33.92 -23.96 41.72
N SER A 33 33.61 -22.74 41.27
CA SER A 33 32.22 -22.37 41.08
C SER A 33 31.75 -22.97 39.77
N GLU A 34 30.50 -23.42 39.78
CA GLU A 34 29.74 -24.10 38.73
C GLU A 34 30.11 -23.72 37.29
N SER A 35 30.04 -24.71 36.40
CA SER A 35 30.28 -24.53 34.96
C SER A 35 29.56 -23.29 34.43
N PRO A 36 30.26 -22.36 33.76
CA PRO A 36 29.61 -21.17 33.23
C PRO A 36 28.61 -21.61 32.16
N VAL A 37 27.33 -21.39 32.46
CA VAL A 37 26.24 -21.48 31.50
C VAL A 37 26.57 -20.53 30.35
N LEU A 38 26.81 -21.09 29.17
CA LEU A 38 27.28 -20.40 27.98
C LEU A 38 26.14 -19.61 27.27
N ASN A 39 25.28 -18.89 27.99
CA ASN A 39 24.02 -18.38 27.43
C ASN A 39 23.92 -16.87 27.11
N ASP A 40 24.91 -16.03 27.39
CA ASP A 40 24.72 -14.56 27.23
C ASP A 40 25.76 -13.83 26.35
N LYS A 41 26.57 -14.53 25.55
CA LYS A 41 27.60 -13.87 24.72
C LYS A 41 27.18 -13.43 23.31
N PHE A 42 25.97 -13.77 22.87
CA PHE A 42 25.46 -13.32 21.56
C PHE A 42 24.25 -12.41 21.74
N PRO A 43 24.21 -11.23 21.09
CA PRO A 43 23.02 -10.40 21.10
C PRO A 43 21.86 -11.21 20.50
N LYS A 44 20.74 -11.28 21.23
CA LYS A 44 19.50 -11.88 20.72
C LYS A 44 19.08 -11.07 19.49
N ILE A 45 18.84 -11.74 18.37
CA ILE A 45 18.41 -11.08 17.13
C ILE A 45 16.91 -10.82 17.27
N GLY A 46 16.60 -9.58 17.63
CA GLY A 46 15.23 -9.10 17.73
C GLY A 46 14.76 -8.42 16.46
N THR A 47 13.70 -8.96 15.88
CA THR A 47 12.77 -8.14 15.13
C THR A 47 12.16 -7.15 16.14
N TRP A 48 12.07 -5.87 15.77
CA TRP A 48 11.27 -4.79 16.41
C TRP A 48 11.96 -3.77 17.33
N GLU A 49 13.15 -4.00 17.88
CA GLU A 49 13.85 -2.89 18.56
C GLU A 49 14.52 -1.96 17.54
N LYS A 50 14.77 -0.70 17.94
CA LYS A 50 15.24 0.46 17.13
C LYS A 50 16.56 0.25 16.36
N GLN A 51 17.05 -0.97 16.25
CA GLN A 51 18.26 -1.42 15.58
C GLN A 51 18.03 -2.72 14.80
N SER A 52 16.88 -2.88 14.12
CA SER A 52 16.69 -4.00 13.19
C SER A 52 17.65 -3.84 12.00
N GLY A 53 18.65 -4.71 11.90
CA GLY A 53 19.48 -4.86 10.72
C GLY A 53 18.88 -5.90 9.77
N GLU A 54 18.91 -5.63 8.47
CA GLU A 54 18.65 -6.66 7.46
C GLU A 54 19.92 -7.51 7.29
N TYR A 55 19.77 -8.83 7.39
CA TYR A 55 20.86 -9.76 7.12
C TYR A 55 20.51 -10.59 5.88
N GLU A 56 21.18 -10.32 4.77
CA GLU A 56 21.13 -11.18 3.60
C GLU A 56 22.18 -12.29 3.77
N PHE A 57 21.71 -13.53 3.93
CA PHE A 57 22.59 -14.69 3.86
C PHE A 57 22.65 -15.15 2.40
N VAL A 58 23.81 -15.65 1.94
CA VAL A 58 23.94 -16.33 0.64
C VAL A 58 24.49 -17.73 0.90
N ILE A 59 23.62 -18.73 0.87
CA ILE A 59 23.97 -20.14 1.02
C ILE A 59 24.40 -20.64 -0.36
N ARG A 60 25.71 -20.79 -0.56
CA ARG A 60 26.25 -21.46 -1.75
C ARG A 60 26.34 -22.96 -1.46
N PRO A 61 25.82 -23.83 -2.34
CA PRO A 61 26.12 -25.25 -2.24
C PRO A 61 27.63 -25.46 -2.31
N PRO A 62 28.21 -26.36 -1.50
CA PRO A 62 29.58 -26.83 -1.69
C PRO A 62 29.79 -27.26 -3.14
N SER A 63 30.90 -26.86 -3.74
CA SER A 63 31.22 -27.15 -5.15
C SER A 63 31.23 -28.64 -5.46
N GLU A 64 31.52 -29.47 -4.45
CA GLU A 64 31.56 -30.93 -4.54
C GLU A 64 30.18 -31.55 -4.81
N LEU A 65 29.08 -30.83 -4.50
CA LEU A 65 27.71 -31.34 -4.64
C LEU A 65 27.06 -31.00 -5.98
N LEU A 66 27.63 -30.06 -6.76
CA LEU A 66 27.10 -29.63 -8.06
C LEU A 66 27.12 -30.74 -9.13
N GLY A 67 27.84 -31.85 -8.90
CA GLY A 67 27.86 -33.05 -9.76
C GLY A 67 27.14 -34.28 -9.22
N SER A 68 26.51 -34.20 -8.05
CA SER A 68 26.04 -35.38 -7.28
C SER A 68 24.67 -35.95 -7.70
N GLY A 69 24.00 -35.36 -8.70
CA GLY A 69 22.63 -35.76 -9.10
C GLY A 69 21.53 -35.41 -8.09
N PHE A 70 21.88 -34.81 -6.94
CA PHE A 70 20.89 -34.26 -6.01
C PHE A 70 20.15 -33.09 -6.66
N SER A 71 18.81 -33.11 -6.64
CA SER A 71 18.05 -31.96 -7.14
C SER A 71 18.39 -30.72 -6.29
N ASN A 72 18.91 -29.67 -6.93
CA ASN A 72 19.31 -28.42 -6.28
C ASN A 72 18.20 -27.85 -5.37
N LYS A 73 16.93 -28.05 -5.74
CA LYS A 73 15.75 -27.61 -4.98
C LYS A 73 15.63 -28.30 -3.61
N ARG A 74 15.82 -29.63 -3.55
CA ARG A 74 15.73 -30.40 -2.30
C ARG A 74 16.90 -30.08 -1.36
N MET A 75 18.10 -29.92 -1.92
CA MET A 75 19.30 -29.60 -1.15
C MET A 75 19.22 -28.22 -0.50
N VAL A 76 18.84 -27.19 -1.27
CA VAL A 76 18.59 -25.84 -0.75
C VAL A 76 17.57 -25.87 0.39
N LEU A 77 16.47 -26.61 0.19
CA LEU A 77 15.42 -26.71 1.19
C LEU A 77 15.94 -27.34 2.50
N GLU A 78 16.77 -28.38 2.41
CA GLU A 78 17.36 -29.02 3.60
C GLU A 78 18.42 -28.14 4.28
N LEU A 79 19.24 -27.40 3.51
CA LEU A 79 20.18 -26.41 4.06
C LEU A 79 19.45 -25.27 4.78
N ALA A 80 18.39 -24.75 4.17
CA ALA A 80 17.51 -23.74 4.75
C ALA A 80 16.87 -24.23 6.06
N LYS A 81 16.36 -25.46 6.10
CA LYS A 81 15.80 -26.06 7.33
C LYS A 81 16.83 -26.19 8.44
N ARG A 82 18.06 -26.63 8.13
CA ARG A 82 19.15 -26.73 9.12
C ARG A 82 19.55 -25.37 9.64
N PHE A 83 19.76 -24.41 8.76
CA PHE A 83 20.08 -23.02 9.12
C PHE A 83 19.00 -22.43 10.03
N LEU A 84 17.71 -22.56 9.66
CA LEU A 84 16.59 -22.10 10.50
C LEU A 84 16.62 -22.73 11.89
N LYS A 85 16.85 -24.04 11.99
CA LYS A 85 16.96 -24.75 13.25
C LYS A 85 18.13 -24.26 14.11
N GLU A 86 19.24 -23.89 13.49
CA GLU A 86 20.42 -23.35 14.19
C GLU A 86 20.21 -21.91 14.67
N ILE A 87 19.50 -21.07 13.90
CA ILE A 87 19.25 -19.69 14.29
C ILE A 87 18.03 -19.53 15.21
N GLU A 88 17.09 -20.49 15.24
CA GLU A 88 15.85 -20.45 16.01
C GLU A 88 16.04 -20.03 17.50
N PRO A 89 17.04 -20.54 18.24
CA PRO A 89 17.28 -20.12 19.63
C PRO A 89 17.64 -18.64 19.77
N TYR A 90 18.15 -18.03 18.71
CA TYR A 90 18.61 -16.65 18.66
C TYR A 90 17.56 -15.68 18.10
N THR A 91 16.41 -16.19 17.65
CA THR A 91 15.27 -15.39 17.14
C THR A 91 14.26 -15.03 18.24
N LEU A 92 13.76 -13.79 18.24
CA LEU A 92 12.68 -13.39 19.15
C LEU A 92 11.31 -13.99 18.73
N PRO A 93 10.40 -14.23 19.68
CA PRO A 93 9.02 -14.65 19.38
C PRO A 93 8.23 -13.60 18.56
N PRO A 94 7.29 -14.02 17.68
CA PRO A 94 6.92 -15.41 17.40
C PRO A 94 7.90 -16.07 16.41
N ARG A 95 8.63 -17.09 16.90
CA ARG A 95 9.73 -17.81 16.20
C ARG A 95 9.33 -18.46 14.86
N LYS A 96 8.02 -18.55 14.59
CA LYS A 96 7.43 -19.28 13.45
C LYS A 96 7.42 -18.46 12.15
N HIS A 97 7.89 -17.21 12.18
CA HIS A 97 7.67 -16.23 11.12
C HIS A 97 8.96 -15.77 10.41
N ALA A 98 10.13 -16.36 10.68
CA ALA A 98 11.34 -16.03 9.92
C ALA A 98 11.20 -16.47 8.43
N VAL A 99 10.93 -15.52 7.53
CA VAL A 99 10.81 -15.79 6.09
C VAL A 99 12.17 -15.75 5.41
N LEU A 100 12.54 -16.87 4.79
CA LEU A 100 13.69 -17.00 3.89
C LEU A 100 13.32 -16.48 2.49
N ALA A 101 13.96 -15.41 2.04
CA ALA A 101 14.01 -15.05 0.63
C ALA A 101 15.28 -15.65 0.00
N PHE A 102 15.16 -16.64 -0.88
CA PHE A 102 16.32 -17.22 -1.58
C PHE A 102 16.01 -17.71 -3.00
N LEU A 103 17.00 -17.48 -3.89
CA LEU A 103 17.32 -18.10 -5.20
C LEU A 103 16.64 -17.61 -6.49
N LYS A 104 17.40 -16.82 -7.29
CA LYS A 104 17.58 -17.09 -8.74
C LYS A 104 18.74 -16.36 -9.44
N SER A 105 19.54 -15.52 -8.78
CA SER A 105 20.65 -14.81 -9.45
C SER A 105 21.76 -15.75 -9.97
N TYR A 106 21.78 -17.02 -9.54
CA TYR A 106 22.82 -17.98 -9.93
C TYR A 106 22.51 -18.79 -11.21
N PHE A 107 21.25 -18.84 -11.67
CA PHE A 107 20.87 -19.73 -12.78
C PHE A 107 20.83 -19.04 -14.16
N GLN A 108 20.86 -17.70 -14.21
CA GLN A 108 20.92 -16.97 -15.48
C GLN A 108 22.35 -16.68 -15.96
N SER A 109 23.36 -16.79 -15.10
CA SER A 109 24.76 -16.49 -15.47
C SER A 109 25.57 -17.72 -15.91
N ASN A 110 25.04 -18.94 -15.79
CA ASN A 110 25.79 -20.18 -16.08
C ASN A 110 25.06 -21.18 -16.99
N ALA A 111 24.04 -20.75 -17.75
CA ALA A 111 23.63 -21.56 -18.90
C ALA A 111 24.80 -21.55 -19.91
N PRO A 112 25.31 -22.71 -20.35
CA PRO A 112 26.33 -22.73 -21.38
C PRO A 112 25.74 -22.10 -22.64
N LEU A 113 26.19 -20.89 -22.96
CA LEU A 113 26.04 -20.30 -24.28
C LEU A 113 26.58 -21.32 -25.28
N LYS A 114 25.69 -21.82 -26.15
CA LYS A 114 26.11 -22.54 -27.35
C LYS A 114 27.08 -21.62 -28.08
N SER A 115 28.27 -22.13 -28.29
CA SER A 115 29.38 -21.48 -28.97
C SER A 115 28.94 -21.03 -30.37
N ASP A 116 28.86 -19.73 -30.57
CA ASP A 116 29.50 -19.07 -31.71
C ASP A 116 29.64 -17.58 -31.40
N GLU A 117 30.68 -16.98 -31.98
CA GLU A 117 31.11 -15.57 -31.85
C GLU A 117 32.02 -15.21 -30.66
N THR A 118 33.27 -15.69 -30.77
CA THR A 118 34.44 -14.92 -30.31
C THR A 118 34.64 -13.66 -31.15
N LYS A 119 34.57 -12.48 -30.52
CA LYS A 119 35.56 -11.36 -30.59
C LYS A 119 34.90 -10.01 -30.28
N SER A 120 34.90 -9.63 -29.01
CA SER A 120 35.07 -8.25 -28.51
C SER A 120 34.72 -8.25 -27.01
N LYS A 121 35.37 -7.38 -26.23
CA LYS A 121 35.25 -7.21 -24.76
C LYS A 121 36.20 -8.04 -23.89
N ARG A 122 37.50 -7.79 -24.06
CA ARG A 122 38.47 -7.83 -22.95
C ARG A 122 38.93 -6.41 -22.61
N SER A 123 38.19 -5.70 -21.77
CA SER A 123 38.70 -4.51 -21.05
C SER A 123 37.75 -3.96 -19.97
N VAL A 124 37.02 -4.77 -19.19
CA VAL A 124 36.35 -4.26 -17.96
C VAL A 124 36.28 -5.36 -16.88
N GLN A 125 37.44 -5.90 -16.48
CA GLN A 125 37.50 -6.83 -15.33
C GLN A 125 38.80 -6.66 -14.54
N ARG A 126 39.13 -5.42 -14.16
CA ARG A 126 40.14 -5.14 -13.13
C ARG A 126 39.78 -3.85 -12.40
N ARG A 127 39.10 -4.00 -11.27
CA ARG A 127 39.17 -3.18 -10.04
C ARG A 127 38.02 -3.59 -9.14
N TYR A 128 38.24 -4.52 -8.23
CA TYR A 128 37.55 -4.58 -6.92
C TYR A 128 38.40 -5.46 -6.02
N ASN A 129 39.36 -4.81 -5.37
CA ASN A 129 40.02 -5.23 -4.14
C ASN A 129 40.63 -3.95 -3.59
N GLN A 130 39.87 -3.20 -2.79
CA GLN A 130 40.39 -2.13 -1.97
C GLN A 130 39.57 -2.04 -0.68
N ASN A 131 40.33 -1.90 0.40
CA ASN A 131 39.93 -2.01 1.79
C ASN A 131 38.88 -0.98 2.19
N PHE A 132 38.00 -1.38 3.11
CA PHE A 132 37.18 -0.50 3.91
C PHE A 132 38.11 0.27 4.86
N GLU A 133 38.41 1.51 4.53
CA GLU A 133 38.71 2.61 5.46
C GLU A 133 38.96 3.87 4.63
N ASN A 134 38.14 4.90 4.85
CA ASN A 134 38.13 6.24 4.23
C ASN A 134 37.36 6.39 2.90
N LEU A 135 36.07 6.73 3.01
CA LEU A 135 35.38 7.52 1.99
C LEU A 135 34.52 8.61 2.66
N HIS A 136 35.03 9.84 2.65
CA HIS A 136 34.18 11.04 2.63
C HIS A 136 33.69 11.26 1.19
N PRO A 137 32.45 11.75 0.98
CA PRO A 137 31.96 12.02 -0.36
C PRO A 137 32.56 13.31 -0.91
N GLN A 138 33.36 13.19 -1.97
CA GLN A 138 33.67 14.31 -2.87
C GLN A 138 32.61 14.37 -3.97
N TYR A 139 32.04 15.57 -4.14
CA TYR A 139 31.12 15.92 -5.22
C TYR A 139 31.89 16.32 -6.48
N SER A 140 31.51 15.72 -7.61
CA SER A 140 31.74 16.17 -8.98
C SER A 140 30.69 15.45 -9.83
N GLY A 141 29.86 16.03 -10.68
CA GLY A 141 29.79 17.33 -11.33
C GLY A 141 29.17 17.07 -12.71
N GLY A 142 28.03 17.71 -12.99
CA GLY A 142 27.46 18.01 -14.31
C GLY A 142 27.17 16.89 -15.32
N TYR A 143 25.89 16.73 -15.69
CA TYR A 143 25.51 16.33 -17.05
C TYR A 143 24.28 17.13 -17.52
N ASP A 144 24.43 17.68 -18.73
CA ASP A 144 23.48 18.46 -19.52
C ASP A 144 22.19 17.68 -19.83
N ALA A 145 21.07 18.38 -19.69
CA ALA A 145 19.76 17.96 -20.18
C ALA A 145 19.38 18.84 -21.37
N ASN A 146 19.80 18.44 -22.57
CA ASN A 146 19.23 18.89 -23.83
C ASN A 146 19.23 17.72 -24.81
N ASP A 147 18.08 17.50 -25.45
CA ASP A 147 17.80 16.68 -26.64
C ASP A 147 16.76 15.56 -26.45
N ILE A 148 15.48 15.95 -26.32
CA ILE A 148 14.38 15.27 -27.03
C ILE A 148 13.43 16.34 -27.57
N TYR A 149 13.56 16.63 -28.86
CA TYR A 149 12.68 17.49 -29.65
C TYR A 149 11.50 16.64 -30.17
N VAL A 150 10.26 17.05 -29.89
CA VAL A 150 9.06 16.51 -30.54
C VAL A 150 8.30 17.70 -31.13
N PRO A 151 8.06 17.75 -32.45
CA PRO A 151 7.50 18.93 -33.10
C PRO A 151 6.01 19.09 -32.78
N SER A 152 5.63 20.30 -32.38
CA SER A 152 4.25 20.73 -32.21
C SER A 152 3.58 21.00 -33.57
N HIS A 153 2.42 20.39 -33.80
CA HIS A 153 1.47 20.90 -34.78
C HIS A 153 0.56 21.93 -34.12
N GLU A 154 0.62 23.16 -34.64
CA GLU A 154 -0.26 24.29 -34.34
C GLU A 154 -1.63 24.12 -35.02
N LEU A 155 -2.69 24.54 -34.34
CA LEU A 155 -3.98 25.02 -34.89
C LEU A 155 -4.70 25.85 -33.80
N PRO A 156 -5.61 26.79 -34.14
CA PRO A 156 -5.30 28.23 -34.10
C PRO A 156 -6.02 29.03 -33.00
N ASP A 157 -5.56 30.28 -32.88
CA ASP A 157 -5.98 31.34 -31.95
C ASP A 157 -7.49 31.62 -31.90
N TYR A 158 -8.01 31.75 -30.67
CA TYR A 158 -9.18 32.55 -30.38
C TYR A 158 -8.80 33.71 -29.47
N ASN A 159 -8.77 34.91 -30.06
CA ASN A 159 -8.69 36.19 -29.37
C ASN A 159 -9.96 36.44 -28.55
N TYR A 160 -9.81 36.81 -27.29
CA TYR A 160 -10.78 37.62 -26.56
C TYR A 160 -10.08 38.85 -25.97
N THR A 161 -10.51 40.00 -26.44
CA THR A 161 -10.09 41.35 -26.05
C THR A 161 -10.63 41.75 -24.66
N ASP A 162 -9.72 42.19 -23.79
CA ASP A 162 -9.70 43.33 -22.84
C ASP A 162 -11.02 43.98 -22.33
N ILE A 163 -11.30 44.01 -21.00
CA ILE A 163 -11.02 45.07 -19.96
C ILE A 163 -12.36 45.73 -19.50
N PRO A 164 -12.61 46.26 -18.26
CA PRO A 164 -11.65 46.75 -17.25
C PRO A 164 -11.78 46.32 -15.78
N THR A 165 -10.65 46.62 -15.13
CA THR A 165 -10.27 46.82 -13.72
C THR A 165 -11.15 47.75 -12.87
N SER A 166 -11.17 47.50 -11.55
CA SER A 166 -11.01 48.55 -10.53
C SER A 166 -10.58 47.98 -9.16
N ASP A 167 -9.37 48.35 -8.72
CA ASP A 167 -9.02 48.97 -7.41
C ASP A 167 -9.62 48.40 -6.12
N THR A 168 -8.92 48.20 -4.99
CA THR A 168 -7.62 48.68 -4.47
C THR A 168 -7.24 47.80 -3.26
N TYR A 169 -5.95 47.52 -3.09
CA TYR A 169 -5.40 46.91 -1.87
C TYR A 169 -4.79 47.99 -0.97
N THR A 170 -5.14 47.97 0.32
CA THR A 170 -4.35 48.58 1.39
C THR A 170 -3.97 47.53 2.43
N THR A 171 -2.66 47.40 2.63
CA THR A 171 -2.00 46.63 3.67
C THR A 171 -2.02 47.35 5.02
N SER A 172 -2.23 46.63 6.12
CA SER A 172 -1.56 46.94 7.38
C SER A 172 -1.39 45.71 8.28
N ASN A 173 -0.15 45.51 8.71
CA ASN A 173 0.30 44.57 9.70
C ASN A 173 -0.33 44.82 11.10
N ARG A 174 -0.35 43.75 11.91
CA ARG A 174 0.29 43.61 13.24
C ARG A 174 -0.62 43.12 14.40
N ILE A 175 -0.06 42.13 15.11
CA ILE A 175 -0.18 41.76 16.53
C ILE A 175 -1.16 40.62 16.90
N TYR A 176 -0.55 39.45 17.07
CA TYR A 176 -0.95 38.39 17.99
C TYR A 176 -1.15 38.93 19.42
N GLN A 177 -2.34 38.77 20.00
CA GLN A 177 -2.50 38.63 21.44
C GLN A 177 -3.55 37.56 21.79
N ASN A 178 -3.03 36.49 22.39
CA ASN A 178 -3.78 35.52 23.17
C ASN A 178 -4.54 36.21 24.31
N ARG A 179 -5.85 35.98 24.40
CA ARG A 179 -6.60 36.00 25.67
C ARG A 179 -7.87 35.18 25.56
N GLN A 180 -7.81 33.95 26.05
CA GLN A 180 -9.00 33.17 26.36
C GLN A 180 -9.73 33.82 27.56
N LYS A 181 -11.00 34.17 27.34
CA LYS A 181 -12.00 34.26 28.42
C LYS A 181 -13.18 33.37 28.03
N PRO A 182 -13.73 32.56 28.96
CA PRO A 182 -14.85 31.69 28.66
C PRO A 182 -16.13 32.53 28.63
N SER A 183 -16.69 32.78 27.44
CA SER A 183 -18.01 33.40 27.35
C SER A 183 -19.08 32.34 27.55
N SER A 184 -20.02 32.68 28.44
CA SER A 184 -21.26 31.97 28.71
C SER A 184 -21.95 31.51 27.42
N ARG A 185 -22.36 30.23 27.41
CA ARG A 185 -23.18 29.62 26.35
C ARG A 185 -24.52 30.34 26.27
N VAL A 186 -24.60 31.35 25.41
CA VAL A 186 -25.86 31.66 24.73
C VAL A 186 -26.05 30.54 23.72
N LEU A 187 -27.02 29.66 23.96
CA LEU A 187 -27.56 28.74 22.97
C LEU A 187 -28.15 29.59 21.84
N HIS A 188 -27.31 30.00 20.90
CA HIS A 188 -27.81 30.44 19.61
C HIS A 188 -28.57 29.23 19.03
N LYS A 189 -29.91 29.37 18.94
CA LYS A 189 -30.69 28.60 17.98
C LYS A 189 -29.91 28.68 16.68
N ARG A 190 -29.41 27.54 16.23
CA ARG A 190 -28.71 27.38 14.95
C ARG A 190 -29.65 28.03 13.93
N GLY A 191 -29.34 29.25 13.48
CA GLY A 191 -30.11 29.88 12.43
C GLY A 191 -30.06 28.91 11.27
N ASP A 192 -31.22 28.44 10.85
CA ASP A 192 -31.36 27.54 9.72
C ASP A 192 -30.70 28.24 8.54
N GLU A 193 -29.48 27.83 8.19
CA GLU A 193 -28.82 28.31 6.97
C GLU A 193 -29.82 28.10 5.83
N PRO A 194 -30.25 29.17 5.15
CA PRO A 194 -31.20 29.07 4.05
C PRO A 194 -30.69 28.02 3.06
N GLY A 195 -31.51 27.00 2.80
CA GLY A 195 -31.15 25.90 1.91
C GLY A 195 -30.57 24.63 2.56
N ARG A 196 -30.70 24.43 3.88
CA ARG A 196 -30.49 23.11 4.53
C ARG A 196 -31.76 22.27 4.70
N GLU A 197 -32.93 22.81 4.35
CA GLU A 197 -34.19 22.09 4.46
C GLU A 197 -34.13 20.73 3.76
N GLY A 198 -34.56 19.66 4.45
CA GLY A 198 -34.55 18.28 3.95
C GLY A 198 -33.18 17.60 3.91
N MET A 199 -32.07 18.30 4.20
CA MET A 199 -30.74 17.67 4.24
C MET A 199 -30.63 16.68 5.39
N SER A 200 -30.10 15.48 5.14
CA SER A 200 -29.83 14.52 6.21
C SER A 200 -28.81 15.10 7.21
N PRO A 201 -29.05 14.97 8.53
CA PRO A 201 -28.12 15.44 9.54
C PRO A 201 -26.79 14.67 9.54
N GLU A 202 -26.71 13.53 8.86
CA GLU A 202 -25.54 12.65 8.83
C GLU A 202 -24.54 12.99 7.71
N ILE A 203 -24.93 13.83 6.76
CA ILE A 203 -24.06 14.22 5.63
C ILE A 203 -23.55 15.65 5.79
N GLU A 204 -22.44 15.93 5.15
CA GLU A 204 -21.84 17.27 5.03
C GLU A 204 -21.23 17.46 3.65
N SER A 205 -20.96 18.72 3.32
CA SER A 205 -20.26 19.13 2.11
C SER A 205 -18.91 19.70 2.54
N PRO A 206 -17.77 19.19 2.04
CA PRO A 206 -16.48 19.83 2.25
C PRO A 206 -16.46 21.24 1.66
N ASP A 207 -15.60 22.11 2.22
CA ASP A 207 -15.44 23.49 1.77
C ASP A 207 -14.74 23.55 0.40
N LEU A 208 -13.60 22.86 0.29
CA LEU A 208 -12.89 22.67 -0.98
C LEU A 208 -13.48 21.46 -1.72
N GLN A 209 -13.85 21.68 -2.98
CA GLN A 209 -14.49 20.67 -3.80
C GLN A 209 -13.78 20.59 -5.14
N TYR A 210 -13.21 19.41 -5.39
CA TYR A 210 -12.61 19.07 -6.66
C TYR A 210 -13.57 18.22 -7.48
N GLU A 211 -13.45 18.31 -8.80
CA GLU A 211 -14.35 17.65 -9.74
C GLU A 211 -14.40 16.13 -9.54
N ASP A 212 -13.27 15.50 -9.21
CA ASP A 212 -13.19 14.06 -8.92
C ASP A 212 -14.09 13.68 -7.73
N MET A 213 -14.06 14.47 -6.65
CA MET A 213 -14.91 14.26 -5.47
C MET A 213 -16.40 14.54 -5.76
N ILE A 214 -16.69 15.49 -6.64
CA ILE A 214 -18.07 15.78 -7.08
C ILE A 214 -18.61 14.59 -7.89
N LYS A 215 -17.90 14.16 -8.95
CA LYS A 215 -18.30 13.03 -9.81
C LYS A 215 -18.47 11.74 -9.02
N PHE A 216 -17.58 11.50 -8.07
CA PHE A 216 -17.68 10.42 -7.10
C PHE A 216 -18.95 10.46 -6.24
N SER A 217 -19.39 11.66 -5.84
CA SER A 217 -20.60 11.86 -5.04
C SER A 217 -21.89 11.83 -5.85
N LEU A 218 -21.83 11.86 -7.18
CA LEU A 218 -23.02 11.80 -8.02
C LEU A 218 -23.65 10.41 -7.96
N PRO A 219 -24.96 10.30 -7.75
CA PRO A 219 -25.67 9.02 -7.77
C PRO A 219 -25.70 8.36 -9.15
N PRO A 220 -25.88 7.03 -9.22
CA PRO A 220 -26.20 6.33 -10.46
C PRO A 220 -27.36 7.01 -11.21
N GLY A 221 -27.19 7.24 -12.52
CA GLY A 221 -28.19 7.88 -13.38
C GLY A 221 -28.21 9.42 -13.35
N ILE A 222 -27.30 10.06 -12.60
CA ILE A 222 -27.13 11.53 -12.61
C ILE A 222 -25.78 11.86 -13.22
N GLU A 223 -25.81 12.66 -14.30
CA GLU A 223 -24.62 13.10 -15.01
C GLU A 223 -24.12 14.46 -14.48
N TYR A 224 -22.80 14.64 -14.55
CA TYR A 224 -22.18 15.92 -14.24
C TYR A 224 -22.28 16.85 -15.45
N THR A 225 -23.05 17.92 -15.34
CA THR A 225 -23.26 18.89 -16.43
C THR A 225 -22.29 20.08 -16.40
N GLY A 226 -21.34 20.13 -15.46
CA GLY A 226 -20.44 21.28 -15.27
C GLY A 226 -21.10 22.52 -14.65
N GLU A 227 -22.39 22.72 -14.89
CA GLU A 227 -23.15 23.83 -14.32
C GLU A 227 -23.40 23.63 -12.81
N LYS A 228 -23.22 24.71 -12.03
CA LYS A 228 -23.60 24.74 -10.61
C LYS A 228 -25.08 24.31 -10.49
N PRO A 229 -25.44 23.50 -9.48
CA PRO A 229 -24.91 23.60 -8.12
C PRO A 229 -24.25 22.31 -7.60
N TRP A 230 -23.63 21.48 -8.43
CA TRP A 230 -23.06 20.20 -7.96
C TRP A 230 -22.10 20.38 -6.79
N ARG A 231 -22.26 19.52 -5.77
CA ARG A 231 -21.40 19.49 -4.60
C ARG A 231 -20.94 18.09 -4.28
N ALA A 232 -19.70 17.97 -3.82
CA ALA A 232 -19.23 16.77 -3.16
C ALA A 232 -19.96 16.64 -1.81
N TRP A 233 -20.50 15.45 -1.56
CA TRP A 233 -21.12 15.11 -0.29
C TRP A 233 -20.33 14.00 0.37
N ARG A 234 -20.25 14.01 1.70
CA ARG A 234 -19.66 12.92 2.46
C ARG A 234 -20.42 12.70 3.76
N TRP A 235 -20.19 11.55 4.37
CA TRP A 235 -20.73 11.21 5.68
C TRP A 235 -19.93 11.90 6.79
N LYS A 236 -20.60 12.51 7.75
CA LYS A 236 -19.96 13.21 8.88
C LYS A 236 -19.12 12.29 9.75
N ASN A 237 -19.46 11.00 9.81
CA ASN A 237 -18.77 9.97 10.60
C ASN A 237 -17.99 8.99 9.70
N ALA A 238 -17.59 9.42 8.51
CA ALA A 238 -16.89 8.58 7.54
C ALA A 238 -15.58 8.02 8.12
N GLY A 239 -15.53 6.69 8.31
CA GLY A 239 -14.39 5.96 8.87
C GLY A 239 -14.35 5.86 10.39
N GLU A 240 -15.25 6.52 11.11
CA GLU A 240 -15.18 6.64 12.57
C GLU A 240 -15.18 5.28 13.31
N GLY A 241 -14.14 5.06 14.11
CA GLY A 241 -13.93 3.82 14.89
C GLY A 241 -13.48 2.60 14.08
N VAL A 242 -13.11 2.81 12.81
CA VAL A 242 -12.51 1.77 11.96
C VAL A 242 -11.00 1.89 12.00
N LYS A 243 -10.30 0.78 12.15
CA LYS A 243 -8.83 0.70 12.06
C LYS A 243 -8.44 0.37 10.62
N MET A 244 -7.53 1.14 10.05
CA MET A 244 -7.01 0.92 8.71
C MET A 244 -5.48 0.82 8.73
N TYR A 245 -4.94 -0.16 8.02
CA TYR A 245 -3.51 -0.36 7.83
C TYR A 245 -3.17 0.06 6.40
N TYR A 246 -2.28 1.03 6.26
CA TYR A 246 -1.93 1.60 4.97
C TYR A 246 -0.48 1.28 4.63
N LEU A 247 -0.29 0.39 3.65
CA LEU A 247 1.01 -0.08 3.20
C LEU A 247 1.45 0.78 2.01
N ASP A 248 2.28 1.78 2.31
CA ASP A 248 2.79 2.76 1.35
C ASP A 248 4.09 3.35 1.90
N THR A 249 4.64 4.39 1.28
CA THR A 249 5.99 4.87 1.57
C THR A 249 6.13 5.73 2.84
N GLY A 250 5.02 5.95 3.59
CA GLY A 250 4.90 7.01 4.61
C GLY A 250 3.87 8.16 4.36
N CYS A 251 4.08 9.33 4.99
CA CYS A 251 3.19 10.51 4.95
C CYS A 251 3.85 11.77 5.55
N ASP A 252 3.60 12.93 4.95
CA ASP A 252 3.87 14.26 5.50
C ASP A 252 2.65 14.80 6.26
N LEU A 253 2.73 14.71 7.58
CA LEU A 253 1.70 15.22 8.50
C LEU A 253 1.64 16.75 8.59
N GLY A 254 2.60 17.47 7.99
CA GLY A 254 2.64 18.93 8.01
C GLY A 254 1.57 19.60 7.14
N HIS A 255 0.97 18.88 6.19
CA HIS A 255 -0.04 19.43 5.28
C HIS A 255 -1.39 19.69 6.00
N PRO A 256 -2.08 20.84 5.80
CA PRO A 256 -3.36 21.16 6.45
C PRO A 256 -4.47 20.13 6.26
N GLU A 257 -4.43 19.35 5.18
CA GLU A 257 -5.34 18.21 4.97
C GLU A 257 -5.24 17.14 6.07
N PHE A 258 -4.13 17.06 6.80
CA PHE A 258 -3.94 16.11 7.91
C PHE A 258 -4.06 16.76 9.29
N GLU A 259 -4.57 18.01 9.37
CA GLU A 259 -4.80 18.69 10.65
C GLU A 259 -5.73 17.85 11.56
N GLY A 260 -5.24 17.50 12.74
CA GLY A 260 -5.99 16.73 13.75
C GLY A 260 -6.09 15.22 13.46
N VAL A 261 -5.46 14.74 12.38
CA VAL A 261 -5.38 13.30 12.07
C VAL A 261 -4.49 12.60 13.10
N LYS A 262 -4.97 11.46 13.61
CA LYS A 262 -4.17 10.57 14.48
C LYS A 262 -3.60 9.44 13.64
N LEU A 263 -2.28 9.42 13.50
CA LEU A 263 -1.56 8.34 12.84
C LEU A 263 -0.71 7.56 13.84
N GLU A 264 -0.75 6.25 13.71
CA GLU A 264 0.21 5.33 14.32
C GLU A 264 1.21 4.87 13.26
N TRP A 265 2.46 4.65 13.63
CA TRP A 265 3.52 4.23 12.72
C TRP A 265 4.08 2.89 13.16
N LEU A 266 4.15 1.93 12.25
CA LEU A 266 5.03 0.76 12.43
C LEU A 266 6.49 1.10 12.06
N TYR A 267 6.70 2.12 11.21
CA TYR A 267 8.00 2.75 10.94
C TYR A 267 7.80 4.18 10.37
N PRO A 268 8.37 5.24 10.98
CA PRO A 268 8.18 6.61 10.50
C PRO A 268 8.97 6.91 9.21
N ASN A 269 8.32 7.54 8.20
CA ASN A 269 8.95 8.26 7.08
C ASN A 269 7.92 9.13 6.29
N ARG A 270 8.36 9.96 5.33
CA ARG A 270 7.60 11.11 4.79
C ARG A 270 6.83 10.94 3.46
N ASP A 271 6.80 9.78 2.81
CA ASP A 271 6.33 9.70 1.40
C ASP A 271 5.05 8.88 1.22
N GLY A 272 4.08 9.17 0.34
CA GLY A 272 2.79 8.44 0.30
C GLY A 272 1.61 9.26 0.85
N THR A 273 1.94 10.48 1.26
CA THR A 273 1.05 11.62 1.49
C THR A 273 0.00 11.78 0.41
N THR A 274 0.39 11.62 -0.87
CA THR A 274 -0.50 11.89 -2.02
C THR A 274 -1.70 10.95 -2.01
N THR A 275 -1.47 9.65 -1.97
CA THR A 275 -2.51 8.63 -1.99
C THR A 275 -3.28 8.56 -0.66
N LEU A 276 -2.59 8.73 0.48
CA LEU A 276 -3.23 8.79 1.80
C LEU A 276 -4.16 9.99 1.96
N SER A 277 -3.89 11.12 1.29
CA SER A 277 -4.77 12.30 1.33
C SER A 277 -6.18 12.01 0.82
N LYS A 278 -6.35 11.04 -0.10
CA LYS A 278 -7.67 10.61 -0.56
C LYS A 278 -8.44 9.78 0.47
N ILE A 279 -7.77 9.28 1.52
CA ILE A 279 -8.42 8.63 2.66
C ILE A 279 -8.72 9.67 3.74
N LEU A 280 -7.68 10.37 4.21
CA LEU A 280 -7.71 11.13 5.46
C LEU A 280 -7.90 12.63 5.29
N GLY A 281 -7.73 13.16 4.08
CA GLY A 281 -7.74 14.59 3.83
C GLY A 281 -9.00 15.26 4.37
N LYS A 282 -8.82 16.30 5.18
CA LYS A 282 -9.91 17.11 5.74
C LYS A 282 -10.89 17.58 4.68
N SER A 283 -10.43 17.89 3.48
CA SER A 283 -11.27 18.35 2.37
C SER A 283 -11.43 17.30 1.27
N ILE A 284 -10.36 16.55 0.97
CA ILE A 284 -10.34 15.62 -0.18
C ILE A 284 -10.40 14.14 0.20
N GLY A 285 -10.43 13.84 1.49
CA GLY A 285 -10.49 12.49 2.03
C GLY A 285 -11.90 11.93 2.06
N VAL A 286 -12.02 10.65 1.71
CA VAL A 286 -13.27 9.89 1.74
C VAL A 286 -13.66 9.48 3.17
N ALA A 287 -12.68 9.18 4.02
CA ALA A 287 -12.87 8.68 5.39
C ALA A 287 -11.97 9.41 6.40
N PRO A 288 -12.12 10.74 6.57
CA PRO A 288 -11.23 11.55 7.39
C PRO A 288 -11.16 11.18 8.88
N LYS A 289 -12.09 10.35 9.38
CA LYS A 289 -12.14 9.92 10.78
C LYS A 289 -11.68 8.47 11.01
N VAL A 290 -11.11 7.81 10.00
CA VAL A 290 -10.56 6.46 10.16
C VAL A 290 -9.25 6.52 10.95
N ASP A 291 -9.06 5.59 11.90
CA ASP A 291 -7.79 5.46 12.62
C ASP A 291 -6.80 4.71 11.74
N VAL A 292 -5.72 5.37 11.32
CA VAL A 292 -4.73 4.77 10.40
C VAL A 292 -3.45 4.39 11.12
N THR A 293 -3.01 3.16 10.87
CA THR A 293 -1.63 2.70 11.11
C THR A 293 -0.89 2.68 9.78
N LEU A 294 0.13 3.51 9.66
CA LEU A 294 1.03 3.53 8.51
C LEU A 294 2.07 2.42 8.62
N VAL A 295 2.17 1.62 7.56
CA VAL A 295 3.11 0.53 7.42
C VAL A 295 4.06 0.90 6.29
N ARG A 296 5.26 1.36 6.66
CA ARG A 296 6.24 1.86 5.70
C ARG A 296 6.72 0.74 4.79
N LEU A 297 6.69 1.02 3.50
CA LEU A 297 7.40 0.28 2.49
C LEU A 297 8.63 1.07 2.11
N GLU A 298 9.80 0.58 2.52
CA GLU A 298 11.06 1.16 2.07
C GLU A 298 11.23 0.89 0.58
N MET A 299 11.20 1.97 -0.21
CA MET A 299 11.53 1.88 -1.62
C MET A 299 13.04 1.70 -1.78
N THR A 300 13.44 1.05 -2.87
CA THR A 300 14.85 1.04 -3.29
C THR A 300 15.38 2.48 -3.44
N ILE A 301 16.71 2.66 -3.39
CA ILE A 301 17.40 3.96 -3.46
C ILE A 301 16.98 4.87 -4.64
N TYR A 302 16.28 4.34 -5.64
CA TYR A 302 15.75 5.09 -6.77
C TYR A 302 14.28 5.50 -6.63
N GLY A 303 13.63 5.20 -5.50
CA GLY A 303 12.23 5.55 -5.23
C GLY A 303 11.23 4.91 -6.20
N ARG A 304 11.60 3.81 -6.88
CA ARG A 304 10.83 3.26 -8.02
C ARG A 304 10.22 1.89 -7.80
N SER A 305 10.70 1.13 -6.82
CA SER A 305 10.16 -0.19 -6.51
C SER A 305 10.28 -0.52 -5.04
N VAL A 306 9.30 -1.26 -4.53
CA VAL A 306 9.36 -1.92 -3.24
C VAL A 306 9.89 -3.32 -3.48
N SER A 307 10.95 -3.72 -2.77
CA SER A 307 11.44 -5.09 -2.87
C SER A 307 10.38 -6.04 -2.33
N GLY A 308 10.28 -7.24 -2.91
CA GLY A 308 9.32 -8.20 -2.40
C GLY A 308 9.55 -8.58 -0.94
N SER A 309 10.81 -8.62 -0.47
CA SER A 309 11.13 -8.88 0.94
C SER A 309 10.58 -7.81 1.87
N VAL A 310 10.69 -6.53 1.51
CA VAL A 310 10.09 -5.41 2.25
C VAL A 310 8.57 -5.56 2.31
N MET A 311 7.93 -5.94 1.20
CA MET A 311 6.49 -6.17 1.19
C MET A 311 6.09 -7.34 2.10
N VAL A 312 6.79 -8.46 2.06
CA VAL A 312 6.51 -9.61 2.94
C VAL A 312 6.70 -9.23 4.40
N ASN A 313 7.75 -8.48 4.72
CA ASN A 313 7.97 -7.97 6.07
C ASN A 313 6.77 -7.09 6.49
N ALA A 314 6.39 -6.10 5.68
CA ALA A 314 5.24 -5.25 5.95
C ALA A 314 3.92 -6.04 6.12
N MET A 315 3.69 -7.09 5.33
CA MET A 315 2.55 -7.99 5.47
C MET A 315 2.55 -8.70 6.84
N MET A 316 3.70 -9.23 7.26
CA MET A 316 3.85 -9.91 8.54
C MET A 316 3.69 -8.94 9.71
N MET A 317 4.33 -7.77 9.63
CA MET A 317 4.22 -6.72 10.63
C MET A 317 2.78 -6.26 10.82
N THR A 318 2.06 -6.09 9.72
CA THR A 318 0.63 -5.74 9.72
C THR A 318 -0.16 -6.83 10.42
N TYR A 319 0.10 -8.10 10.08
CA TYR A 319 -0.58 -9.24 10.70
C TYR A 319 -0.34 -9.29 12.21
N ASP A 320 0.91 -9.22 12.66
CA ASP A 320 1.26 -9.27 14.08
C ASP A 320 0.62 -8.11 14.85
N HIS A 321 0.70 -6.88 14.32
CA HIS A 321 0.08 -5.73 14.94
C HIS A 321 -1.46 -5.85 15.03
N ILE A 322 -2.10 -6.46 14.03
CA ILE A 322 -3.54 -6.76 14.08
C ILE A 322 -3.84 -7.75 15.19
N VAL A 323 -3.07 -8.84 15.30
CA VAL A 323 -3.25 -9.88 16.32
C VAL A 323 -3.13 -9.27 17.72
N GLU A 324 -2.08 -8.51 17.97
CA GLU A 324 -1.80 -7.89 19.29
C GLU A 324 -2.86 -6.88 19.70
N ASN A 325 -3.42 -6.14 18.75
CA ASN A 325 -4.43 -5.11 19.02
C ASN A 325 -5.87 -5.59 18.78
N ARG A 326 -6.07 -6.86 18.42
CA ARG A 326 -7.39 -7.37 18.03
C ARG A 326 -8.46 -7.16 19.09
N ALA A 327 -8.10 -7.35 20.36
CA ALA A 327 -9.04 -7.17 21.48
C ALA A 327 -9.58 -5.73 21.59
N LYS A 328 -8.79 -4.73 21.16
CA LYS A 328 -9.14 -3.30 21.17
C LYS A 328 -10.01 -2.91 19.95
N MET A 329 -9.95 -3.69 18.87
CA MET A 329 -10.74 -3.45 17.66
C MET A 329 -12.17 -3.93 17.84
N LYS A 330 -13.14 -3.03 17.70
CA LYS A 330 -14.58 -3.36 17.78
C LYS A 330 -15.20 -3.62 16.42
N LYS A 331 -14.62 -3.06 15.36
CA LYS A 331 -15.10 -3.14 13.98
C LYS A 331 -14.14 -3.98 13.11
N PRO A 332 -14.60 -4.49 11.97
CA PRO A 332 -13.72 -4.96 10.89
C PRO A 332 -12.62 -3.95 10.57
N CYS A 333 -11.43 -4.45 10.24
CA CYS A 333 -10.30 -3.61 9.83
C CYS A 333 -10.13 -3.60 8.30
N VAL A 334 -9.46 -2.58 7.77
CA VAL A 334 -9.15 -2.49 6.34
C VAL A 334 -7.64 -2.43 6.15
N VAL A 335 -7.07 -3.32 5.35
CA VAL A 335 -5.67 -3.28 4.94
C VAL A 335 -5.64 -2.79 3.49
N VAL A 336 -4.84 -1.77 3.22
CA VAL A 336 -4.80 -1.09 1.93
C VAL A 336 -3.38 -1.16 1.39
N SER A 337 -3.23 -1.53 0.12
CA SER A 337 -1.96 -1.45 -0.58
C SER A 337 -2.16 -0.84 -1.97
N SER A 338 -1.61 0.35 -2.16
CA SER A 338 -1.64 1.09 -3.44
C SER A 338 -0.48 0.69 -4.36
N THR A 339 0.28 -0.34 -3.97
CA THR A 339 1.47 -0.82 -4.66
C THR A 339 1.36 -2.32 -4.91
N ALA A 340 2.22 -2.82 -5.79
CA ALA A 340 2.25 -4.21 -6.19
C ALA A 340 3.49 -4.92 -5.63
N MET A 341 3.35 -6.20 -5.31
CA MET A 341 4.47 -7.06 -4.94
C MET A 341 4.99 -7.83 -6.15
N MET A 342 6.30 -7.76 -6.36
CA MET A 342 7.06 -8.68 -7.21
C MET A 342 8.30 -9.16 -6.44
N LEU A 343 8.19 -10.32 -5.79
CA LEU A 343 9.35 -10.96 -5.12
C LEU A 343 10.31 -11.61 -6.12
N TRP A 344 9.77 -12.34 -7.10
CA TRP A 344 10.58 -13.18 -8.00
C TRP A 344 10.09 -13.11 -9.45
N ASP A 345 8.96 -13.74 -9.74
CA ASP A 345 8.32 -13.70 -11.05
C ASP A 345 6.79 -13.54 -10.91
N ARG A 346 6.14 -13.18 -12.01
CA ARG A 346 4.68 -12.93 -12.06
C ARG A 346 3.87 -14.17 -11.70
N GLU A 347 4.41 -15.37 -11.95
CA GLU A 347 3.72 -16.65 -11.77
C GLU A 347 4.22 -17.44 -10.55
N SER A 348 4.91 -16.76 -9.64
CA SER A 348 5.62 -17.46 -8.57
C SER A 348 4.63 -18.13 -7.64
N SER A 349 4.66 -19.46 -7.60
CA SER A 349 3.90 -20.26 -6.65
C SER A 349 4.15 -19.85 -5.19
N ILE A 350 5.34 -19.35 -4.87
CA ILE A 350 5.67 -18.84 -3.53
C ILE A 350 4.91 -17.53 -3.22
N ASN A 351 4.94 -16.52 -4.10
CA ASN A 351 4.12 -15.30 -3.98
C ASN A 351 2.64 -15.62 -3.80
N ARG A 352 2.13 -16.54 -4.65
CA ARG A 352 0.75 -17.02 -4.54
C ARG A 352 0.46 -17.56 -3.15
N TYR A 353 1.30 -18.46 -2.67
CA TYR A 353 1.16 -19.09 -1.35
C TYR A 353 1.22 -18.07 -0.21
N ILE A 354 2.23 -17.19 -0.19
CA ILE A 354 2.40 -16.18 0.87
C ILE A 354 1.22 -15.21 0.90
N CYS A 355 0.83 -14.64 -0.25
CA CYS A 355 -0.29 -13.72 -0.32
C CYS A 355 -1.61 -14.40 0.05
N LYS A 356 -1.85 -15.64 -0.41
CA LYS A 356 -3.05 -16.40 -0.06
C LYS A 356 -3.10 -16.69 1.43
N LEU A 357 -1.99 -17.13 2.03
CA LEU A 357 -1.88 -17.36 3.47
C LEU A 357 -2.15 -16.08 4.26
N TRP A 358 -1.57 -14.95 3.84
CA TRP A 358 -1.77 -13.66 4.50
C TRP A 358 -3.23 -13.21 4.45
N ILE A 359 -3.84 -13.20 3.26
CA ILE A 359 -5.23 -12.73 3.09
C ILE A 359 -6.21 -13.64 3.82
N THR A 360 -6.06 -14.96 3.73
CA THR A 360 -6.92 -15.90 4.46
C THR A 360 -6.78 -15.75 5.97
N SER A 361 -5.58 -15.40 6.47
CA SER A 361 -5.35 -15.14 7.89
C SER A 361 -6.00 -13.83 8.34
N LEU A 362 -5.89 -12.76 7.55
CA LEU A 362 -6.58 -11.48 7.79
C LEU A 362 -8.10 -11.62 7.74
N ARG A 363 -8.63 -12.44 6.82
CA ARG A 363 -10.05 -12.77 6.72
C ARG A 363 -10.58 -13.39 8.01
N LYS A 364 -9.87 -14.34 8.61
CA LYS A 364 -10.27 -14.96 9.90
C LYS A 364 -10.35 -13.95 11.04
N MET A 365 -9.62 -12.84 10.94
CA MET A 365 -9.67 -11.72 11.87
C MET A 365 -10.71 -10.67 11.47
N GLY A 366 -11.52 -10.93 10.45
CA GLY A 366 -12.55 -10.01 9.98
C GLY A 366 -11.98 -8.73 9.35
N CYS A 367 -10.84 -8.83 8.67
CA CYS A 367 -10.26 -7.73 7.93
C CYS A 367 -10.48 -7.88 6.42
N TYR A 368 -10.60 -6.74 5.75
CA TYR A 368 -10.62 -6.64 4.29
C TYR A 368 -9.25 -6.23 3.77
N VAL A 369 -8.89 -6.69 2.59
CA VAL A 369 -7.66 -6.34 1.89
C VAL A 369 -8.05 -5.65 0.59
N VAL A 370 -7.66 -4.39 0.42
CA VAL A 370 -7.98 -3.55 -0.74
C VAL A 370 -6.69 -3.22 -1.47
N VAL A 371 -6.59 -3.59 -2.75
CA VAL A 371 -5.35 -3.42 -3.53
C VAL A 371 -5.59 -2.82 -4.90
N ALA A 372 -4.59 -2.10 -5.40
CA ALA A 372 -4.58 -1.56 -6.75
C ALA A 372 -4.49 -2.67 -7.80
N ALA A 373 -5.24 -2.54 -8.89
CA ALA A 373 -5.20 -3.51 -9.99
C ALA A 373 -3.87 -3.47 -10.78
N GLY A 374 -3.24 -2.31 -10.88
CA GLY A 374 -2.09 -2.07 -11.75
C GLY A 374 -2.29 -0.85 -12.65
N ASN A 375 -1.21 -0.34 -13.23
CA ASN A 375 -1.22 0.85 -14.08
C ASN A 375 -0.95 0.54 -15.55
N GLU A 376 -0.92 -0.75 -15.90
CA GLU A 376 -0.89 -1.20 -17.28
C GLU A 376 -2.08 -0.56 -18.01
N GLN A 377 -1.80 0.09 -19.13
CA GLN A 377 -2.80 0.70 -20.00
C GLN A 377 -2.85 -0.11 -21.29
N GLU A 378 -4.04 -0.29 -21.82
CA GLU A 378 -4.18 -0.79 -23.18
C GLU A 378 -3.75 0.31 -24.16
N VAL A 379 -2.89 -0.05 -25.10
CA VAL A 379 -2.54 0.85 -26.21
C VAL A 379 -3.66 0.87 -27.27
N ASN A 380 -4.56 -0.15 -27.30
CA ASN A 380 -5.37 -0.47 -28.47
C ASN A 380 -6.86 -0.83 -28.22
N ASP A 381 -7.55 -0.31 -27.20
CA ASP A 381 -9.02 -0.40 -27.03
C ASP A 381 -9.67 -1.82 -27.07
N GLN A 382 -8.89 -2.91 -26.95
CA GLN A 382 -9.32 -4.29 -27.25
C GLN A 382 -9.84 -5.10 -26.06
N GLY A 383 -9.89 -4.51 -24.87
CA GLY A 383 -10.48 -5.15 -23.70
C GLY A 383 -9.53 -6.11 -22.98
N TYR A 384 -9.73 -6.14 -21.67
CA TYR A 384 -9.01 -6.96 -20.69
C TYR A 384 -7.51 -6.68 -20.59
N ILE A 385 -7.16 -5.82 -19.64
CA ILE A 385 -5.78 -5.61 -19.21
C ILE A 385 -5.46 -6.57 -18.06
N SER A 386 -4.66 -7.60 -18.35
CA SER A 386 -4.31 -8.64 -17.37
C SER A 386 -3.61 -8.08 -16.13
N LEU A 387 -3.98 -8.59 -14.96
CA LEU A 387 -3.26 -8.36 -13.71
C LEU A 387 -1.89 -9.05 -13.79
N THR A 388 -0.83 -8.38 -13.35
CA THR A 388 0.56 -8.87 -13.52
C THR A 388 1.27 -9.18 -12.23
N THR A 389 0.67 -8.87 -11.08
CA THR A 389 1.39 -8.83 -9.79
C THR A 389 0.53 -9.30 -8.62
N TYR A 390 1.16 -9.60 -7.50
CA TYR A 390 0.48 -10.02 -6.27
C TYR A 390 0.28 -8.83 -5.32
N PRO A 391 -0.79 -8.83 -4.50
CA PRO A 391 -1.78 -9.90 -4.34
C PRO A 391 -2.93 -9.87 -5.37
N GLN A 392 -3.02 -8.90 -6.27
CA GLN A 392 -4.16 -8.75 -7.17
C GLN A 392 -4.38 -9.94 -8.12
N LEU A 393 -3.33 -10.69 -8.48
CA LEU A 393 -3.44 -11.96 -9.21
C LEU A 393 -4.29 -13.04 -8.50
N LEU A 394 -4.54 -12.88 -7.20
CA LEU A 394 -5.43 -13.76 -6.44
C LEU A 394 -6.92 -13.39 -6.59
N ALA A 395 -7.25 -12.32 -7.31
CA ALA A 395 -8.64 -12.00 -7.61
C ALA A 395 -9.32 -13.16 -8.33
N GLY A 396 -10.50 -13.55 -7.86
CA GLY A 396 -11.20 -14.74 -8.35
C GLY A 396 -10.83 -16.06 -7.68
N ASP A 397 -9.79 -16.13 -6.85
CA ASP A 397 -9.56 -17.31 -6.00
C ASP A 397 -10.63 -17.33 -4.87
N PRO A 398 -11.53 -18.32 -4.82
CA PRO A 398 -12.70 -18.29 -3.94
C PRO A 398 -12.36 -18.30 -2.45
N GLU A 399 -11.14 -18.70 -2.07
CA GLU A 399 -10.72 -18.67 -0.66
C GLU A 399 -10.43 -17.26 -0.15
N VAL A 400 -10.02 -16.35 -1.05
CA VAL A 400 -9.58 -15.00 -0.70
C VAL A 400 -10.44 -13.90 -1.28
N ASP A 401 -11.11 -14.12 -2.42
CA ASP A 401 -11.88 -13.10 -3.16
C ASP A 401 -13.00 -12.46 -2.32
N VAL A 402 -13.49 -13.16 -1.29
CA VAL A 402 -14.52 -12.65 -0.38
C VAL A 402 -14.05 -11.48 0.48
N ASN A 403 -12.74 -11.39 0.75
CA ASN A 403 -12.14 -10.32 1.57
C ASN A 403 -11.06 -9.54 0.81
N LEU A 404 -10.69 -9.99 -0.39
CA LEU A 404 -9.80 -9.28 -1.31
C LEU A 404 -10.63 -8.45 -2.30
N LEU A 405 -10.40 -7.15 -2.30
CA LEU A 405 -10.99 -6.21 -3.25
C LEU A 405 -9.87 -5.62 -4.12
N VAL A 406 -9.83 -6.03 -5.39
CA VAL A 406 -8.96 -5.41 -6.38
C VAL A 406 -9.67 -4.23 -7.04
N VAL A 407 -9.00 -3.09 -7.08
CA VAL A 407 -9.57 -1.80 -7.49
C VAL A 407 -8.98 -1.34 -8.81
N GLY A 408 -9.83 -1.24 -9.83
CA GLY A 408 -9.50 -0.67 -11.13
C GLY A 408 -9.48 0.85 -11.12
N GLY A 409 -9.26 1.45 -12.29
CA GLY A 409 -9.17 2.91 -12.44
C GLY A 409 -9.85 3.40 -13.70
N HIS A 410 -10.71 4.40 -13.59
CA HIS A 410 -11.38 5.05 -14.71
C HIS A 410 -10.97 6.50 -14.91
N ASN A 411 -11.18 7.03 -16.11
CA ASN A 411 -10.98 8.44 -16.44
C ASN A 411 -12.12 9.34 -15.96
N ASP A 412 -12.01 10.64 -16.21
CA ASP A 412 -13.00 11.67 -15.90
C ASP A 412 -14.34 11.52 -16.65
N GLU A 413 -14.39 10.71 -17.72
CA GLU A 413 -15.64 10.29 -18.38
C GLU A 413 -16.24 8.98 -17.82
N GLY A 414 -15.48 8.25 -16.99
CA GLY A 414 -15.89 7.00 -16.37
C GLY A 414 -15.53 5.73 -17.14
N PHE A 415 -14.82 5.82 -18.26
CA PHE A 415 -14.26 4.66 -18.96
C PHE A 415 -13.05 4.11 -18.20
N ASN A 416 -12.96 2.79 -18.09
CA ASN A 416 -11.82 2.18 -17.43
C ASN A 416 -10.54 2.36 -18.28
N ARG A 417 -9.46 2.84 -17.65
CA ARG A 417 -8.18 3.19 -18.33
C ARG A 417 -7.01 2.29 -17.95
N PHE A 418 -7.12 1.59 -16.82
CA PHE A 418 -6.02 0.85 -16.20
C PHE A 418 -6.34 -0.63 -16.06
N ALA A 419 -5.38 -1.42 -15.57
CA ALA A 419 -5.50 -2.86 -15.38
C ALA A 419 -6.87 -3.30 -14.86
N PHE A 420 -7.54 -4.20 -15.58
CA PHE A 420 -8.81 -4.80 -15.17
C PHE A 420 -9.05 -6.13 -15.85
N ASN A 421 -9.66 -7.05 -15.11
CA ASN A 421 -10.22 -8.29 -15.63
C ASN A 421 -11.60 -8.54 -15.00
N LYS A 422 -12.22 -9.69 -15.31
CA LYS A 422 -13.53 -10.06 -14.75
C LYS A 422 -13.59 -10.14 -13.21
N PHE A 423 -12.44 -10.19 -12.54
CA PHE A 423 -12.33 -10.24 -11.08
C PHE A 423 -12.08 -8.85 -10.45
N VAL A 424 -11.80 -7.83 -11.25
CA VAL A 424 -11.80 -6.43 -10.79
C VAL A 424 -13.24 -5.94 -10.77
N ARG A 425 -13.86 -6.00 -9.59
CA ARG A 425 -15.30 -5.76 -9.43
C ARG A 425 -15.69 -4.29 -9.31
N ILE A 426 -14.73 -3.43 -8.96
CA ILE A 426 -14.96 -2.00 -8.73
C ILE A 426 -13.80 -1.14 -9.24
N SER A 427 -14.09 0.08 -9.66
CA SER A 427 -13.13 1.12 -10.02
C SER A 427 -13.51 2.45 -9.36
N ALA A 428 -12.53 3.33 -9.18
CA ALA A 428 -12.75 4.74 -8.89
C ALA A 428 -11.94 5.60 -9.86
N GLN A 429 -12.16 6.91 -9.86
CA GLN A 429 -11.44 7.81 -10.75
C GLN A 429 -9.93 7.70 -10.46
N ALA A 430 -9.17 7.50 -11.51
CA ALA A 430 -7.72 7.28 -11.49
C ALA A 430 -7.00 8.17 -12.52
N TRP A 431 -7.73 9.09 -13.17
CA TRP A 431 -7.19 10.07 -14.11
C TRP A 431 -7.55 11.48 -13.63
N LYS A 432 -6.60 12.41 -13.69
CA LYS A 432 -6.75 13.77 -13.15
C LYS A 432 -7.32 13.78 -11.72
N VAL A 433 -6.82 12.88 -10.87
CA VAL A 433 -7.23 12.82 -9.46
C VAL A 433 -6.52 13.93 -8.72
N VAL A 434 -7.24 14.76 -7.99
CA VAL A 434 -6.62 15.79 -7.14
C VAL A 434 -6.20 15.17 -5.83
N ALA A 435 -4.91 15.28 -5.53
CA ALA A 435 -4.31 14.85 -4.27
C ALA A 435 -3.36 15.91 -3.72
N VAL A 436 -3.04 15.80 -2.44
CA VAL A 436 -1.97 16.58 -1.82
C VAL A 436 -0.67 16.34 -2.58
N LYS A 437 0.07 17.40 -2.86
CA LYS A 437 1.39 17.32 -3.47
C LYS A 437 2.40 16.85 -2.42
N ALA A 438 3.29 15.95 -2.81
CA ALA A 438 4.36 15.46 -1.93
C ALA A 438 5.69 15.44 -2.68
N TYR A 439 6.77 15.45 -1.92
CA TYR A 439 8.12 15.30 -2.47
C TYR A 439 8.40 13.84 -2.75
N LEU A 440 9.22 13.57 -3.75
CA LEU A 440 9.80 12.24 -3.90
C LEU A 440 10.97 12.12 -2.92
N PRO A 441 11.21 10.92 -2.35
CA PRO A 441 12.38 10.70 -1.53
C PRO A 441 13.65 11.04 -2.31
N GLY A 442 14.46 11.94 -1.75
CA GLY A 442 15.70 12.41 -2.36
C GLY A 442 15.59 13.76 -3.08
N ASP A 443 14.38 14.21 -3.41
CA ASP A 443 14.15 15.57 -3.83
C ASP A 443 14.20 16.46 -2.58
N GLY A 444 15.11 17.45 -2.58
CA GLY A 444 15.08 18.49 -1.56
C GLY A 444 13.72 19.19 -1.54
N PRO A 445 13.33 19.83 -0.42
CA PRO A 445 12.13 20.64 -0.42
C PRO A 445 12.27 21.69 -1.55
N PRO A 446 11.34 21.75 -2.52
CA PRO A 446 11.37 22.71 -3.59
C PRO A 446 11.29 24.12 -3.01
N ASN A 447 11.82 25.08 -3.76
CA ASN A 447 11.72 26.48 -3.39
C ASN A 447 10.22 26.91 -3.33
N GLY A 448 9.80 27.51 -2.21
CA GLY A 448 8.46 28.06 -2.00
C GLY A 448 7.65 27.38 -0.88
N ASP A 449 6.46 27.91 -0.58
CA ASP A 449 5.52 27.29 0.36
C ASP A 449 4.63 26.26 -0.36
N TRP A 450 4.94 25.00 -0.14
CA TRP A 450 4.23 23.85 -0.71
C TRP A 450 3.33 23.16 0.30
N SER A 451 3.30 23.66 1.53
CA SER A 451 2.61 23.03 2.67
C SER A 451 1.11 22.90 2.44
N ASN A 452 0.53 23.63 1.49
CA ASN A 452 -0.89 23.60 1.14
C ASN A 452 -1.15 23.43 -0.37
N SER A 453 -0.31 22.66 -1.06
CA SER A 453 -0.39 22.50 -2.52
C SER A 453 -1.02 21.18 -2.95
N TYR A 454 -1.77 21.23 -4.05
CA TYR A 454 -2.44 20.10 -4.67
C TYR A 454 -1.90 19.88 -6.08
N GLN A 455 -1.99 18.64 -6.57
CA GLN A 455 -1.60 18.30 -7.93
C GLN A 455 -2.55 17.24 -8.50
N TYR A 456 -2.67 17.23 -9.83
CA TYR A 456 -3.33 16.16 -10.57
C TYR A 456 -2.40 14.96 -10.71
N PHE A 457 -2.93 13.80 -10.35
CA PHE A 457 -2.23 12.53 -10.49
C PHE A 457 -3.06 11.52 -11.27
N GLN A 458 -2.41 10.42 -11.62
CA GLN A 458 -3.02 9.31 -12.33
C GLN A 458 -2.48 7.96 -11.84
N GLY A 459 -3.34 6.95 -11.86
CA GLY A 459 -3.01 5.58 -11.50
C GLY A 459 -4.01 4.95 -10.54
N THR A 460 -4.08 3.62 -10.54
CA THR A 460 -4.92 2.85 -9.61
C THR A 460 -4.49 3.00 -8.15
N SER A 461 -3.28 3.50 -7.91
CA SER A 461 -2.82 3.94 -6.59
C SER A 461 -3.67 5.07 -5.99
N TYR A 462 -4.41 5.83 -6.81
CA TYR A 462 -5.33 6.88 -6.36
C TYR A 462 -6.80 6.43 -6.28
N SER A 463 -7.21 5.44 -7.07
CA SER A 463 -8.55 4.87 -6.98
C SER A 463 -8.70 3.93 -5.77
N THR A 464 -7.65 3.18 -5.45
CA THR A 464 -7.57 2.24 -4.31
C THR A 464 -7.89 2.90 -2.96
N PRO A 465 -7.23 4.01 -2.55
CA PRO A 465 -7.53 4.68 -1.29
C PRO A 465 -8.97 5.23 -1.23
N VAL A 466 -9.54 5.69 -2.36
CA VAL A 466 -10.93 6.14 -2.42
C VAL A 466 -11.90 5.00 -2.08
N VAL A 467 -11.70 3.83 -2.70
CA VAL A 467 -12.53 2.65 -2.46
C VAL A 467 -12.34 2.09 -1.04
N ALA A 468 -11.10 2.07 -0.54
CA ALA A 468 -10.82 1.67 0.83
C ALA A 468 -11.49 2.60 1.86
N GLY A 469 -11.46 3.91 1.61
CA GLY A 469 -12.18 4.91 2.42
C GLY A 469 -13.69 4.69 2.43
N LEU A 470 -14.29 4.33 1.29
CA LEU A 470 -15.71 3.97 1.25
C LEU A 470 -16.03 2.72 2.06
N LEU A 471 -15.21 1.69 1.93
CA LEU A 471 -15.39 0.47 2.70
C LEU A 471 -15.31 0.76 4.21
N ALA A 472 -14.33 1.55 4.64
CA ALA A 472 -14.24 2.02 6.02
C ALA A 472 -15.45 2.86 6.45
N THR A 473 -16.00 3.68 5.55
CA THR A 473 -17.21 4.48 5.81
C THR A 473 -18.44 3.61 6.01
N PHE A 474 -18.62 2.55 5.23
CA PHE A 474 -19.75 1.64 5.41
C PHE A 474 -19.57 0.73 6.64
N ILE A 475 -18.35 0.33 6.96
CA ILE A 475 -18.06 -0.30 8.25
C ILE A 475 -18.40 0.69 9.39
N SER A 476 -18.05 1.97 9.28
CA SER A 476 -18.31 2.94 10.36
C SER A 476 -19.81 3.18 10.59
N GLN A 477 -20.61 3.15 9.52
CA GLN A 477 -22.08 3.21 9.55
C GLN A 477 -22.77 1.95 10.06
N GLY A 478 -22.03 0.88 10.35
CA GLY A 478 -22.56 -0.35 10.92
C GLY A 478 -23.27 -1.25 9.92
N TYR A 479 -22.98 -1.15 8.62
CA TYR A 479 -23.47 -2.14 7.67
C TYR A 479 -22.90 -3.53 8.01
N LYS A 480 -23.77 -4.54 7.98
CA LYS A 480 -23.40 -5.94 8.29
C LYS A 480 -22.55 -6.56 7.20
N TYR A 481 -22.83 -6.20 5.95
CA TYR A 481 -22.13 -6.67 4.76
C TYR A 481 -21.56 -5.48 3.96
N PRO A 482 -20.58 -4.74 4.51
CA PRO A 482 -20.17 -3.44 3.97
C PRO A 482 -19.57 -3.53 2.56
N LEU A 483 -18.87 -4.63 2.23
CA LEU A 483 -18.36 -4.87 0.88
C LEU A 483 -19.49 -5.16 -0.12
N ASP A 484 -20.43 -6.02 0.23
CA ASP A 484 -21.58 -6.34 -0.64
C ASP A 484 -22.46 -5.11 -0.84
N TYR A 485 -22.66 -4.30 0.19
CA TYR A 485 -23.35 -3.01 0.10
C TYR A 485 -22.65 -2.08 -0.90
N LEU A 486 -21.33 -1.89 -0.76
CA LEU A 486 -20.52 -1.08 -1.67
C LEU A 486 -20.68 -1.54 -3.14
N LEU A 487 -20.60 -2.84 -3.40
CA LEU A 487 -20.74 -3.41 -4.74
C LEU A 487 -22.18 -3.34 -5.29
N ALA A 488 -23.18 -3.35 -4.39
CA ALA A 488 -24.59 -3.25 -4.76
C ALA A 488 -25.00 -1.83 -5.17
N ILE A 489 -24.42 -0.80 -4.55
CA ILE A 489 -24.72 0.61 -4.85
C ILE A 489 -23.81 1.22 -5.92
N ALA A 490 -22.71 0.56 -6.26
CA ALA A 490 -21.78 1.03 -7.30
C ALA A 490 -22.51 1.22 -8.64
N LYS A 491 -22.13 2.27 -9.38
CA LYS A 491 -22.71 2.61 -10.67
C LYS A 491 -22.35 1.55 -11.70
N ASP A 492 -23.22 1.37 -12.67
CA ASP A 492 -22.92 0.52 -13.81
C ASP A 492 -21.68 1.05 -14.57
N PRO A 493 -20.86 0.14 -15.11
CA PRO A 493 -19.72 0.51 -15.94
C PRO A 493 -20.17 1.23 -17.21
N MET A 494 -19.25 1.94 -17.86
CA MET A 494 -19.53 2.60 -19.14
C MET A 494 -19.59 1.58 -20.30
N LYS A 495 -18.80 0.49 -20.22
CA LYS A 495 -18.85 -0.63 -21.17
C LYS A 495 -19.13 -1.96 -20.46
N PRO A 496 -19.84 -2.90 -21.11
CA PRO A 496 -19.98 -4.26 -20.59
C PRO A 496 -18.61 -4.90 -20.31
N GLY A 497 -18.47 -5.57 -19.17
CA GLY A 497 -17.22 -6.24 -18.76
C GLY A 497 -16.22 -5.36 -17.98
N GLU A 498 -16.40 -4.04 -17.96
CA GLU A 498 -15.62 -3.16 -17.10
C GLU A 498 -16.07 -3.24 -15.61
N PRO A 499 -15.18 -2.87 -14.67
CA PRO A 499 -15.54 -2.79 -13.25
C PRO A 499 -16.62 -1.74 -12.99
N LYS A 500 -17.52 -2.01 -12.04
CA LYS A 500 -18.50 -1.01 -11.59
C LYS A 500 -17.80 0.23 -11.02
N ARG A 501 -18.41 1.40 -11.13
CA ARG A 501 -17.81 2.64 -10.62
C ARG A 501 -18.26 2.94 -9.21
N ALA A 502 -17.32 3.22 -8.32
CA ALA A 502 -17.58 3.49 -6.91
C ALA A 502 -18.56 4.66 -6.72
N PHE A 503 -19.41 4.54 -5.71
CA PHE A 503 -20.38 5.56 -5.30
C PHE A 503 -20.44 5.61 -3.77
N ASN A 504 -20.50 6.81 -3.21
CA ASN A 504 -20.45 7.03 -1.76
C ASN A 504 -21.75 6.71 -0.99
N GLY A 505 -22.81 6.32 -1.70
CA GLY A 505 -24.10 5.98 -1.10
C GLY A 505 -24.93 7.16 -0.64
N ILE A 506 -24.55 8.39 -1.00
CA ILE A 506 -25.30 9.61 -0.64
C ILE A 506 -26.26 9.97 -1.78
N TRP A 507 -27.47 9.45 -1.67
CA TRP A 507 -28.52 9.67 -2.65
C TRP A 507 -29.17 11.06 -2.54
N PRO A 508 -29.83 11.57 -3.61
CA PRO A 508 -30.45 12.89 -3.63
C PRO A 508 -31.52 13.12 -2.59
N ASP A 509 -32.22 12.08 -2.13
CA ASP A 509 -33.19 12.19 -1.05
C ASP A 509 -32.53 12.52 0.31
N LEU A 510 -31.21 12.43 0.43
CA LEU A 510 -30.43 12.90 1.57
C LEU A 510 -29.93 14.34 1.41
N TRP A 511 -29.99 14.91 0.19
CA TRP A 511 -29.55 16.27 -0.10
C TRP A 511 -30.58 17.30 0.39
N PRO A 512 -30.20 18.58 0.51
CA PRO A 512 -31.18 19.64 0.69
C PRO A 512 -32.24 19.62 -0.41
N THR A 513 -33.51 19.85 -0.05
CA THR A 513 -34.67 19.79 -0.95
C THR A 513 -34.47 20.64 -2.20
N ALA A 514 -33.90 21.84 -2.05
CA ALA A 514 -33.63 22.77 -3.15
C ALA A 514 -32.63 22.24 -4.20
N ARG A 515 -31.89 21.16 -3.90
CA ARG A 515 -30.88 20.55 -4.78
C ARG A 515 -31.29 19.19 -5.33
N ARG A 516 -32.47 18.69 -4.96
CA ARG A 516 -32.94 17.38 -5.42
C ARG A 516 -33.42 17.48 -6.88
N PRO A 517 -33.06 16.54 -7.77
CA PRO A 517 -33.67 16.49 -9.08
C PRO A 517 -35.19 16.33 -8.94
N LYS A 518 -35.95 17.05 -9.77
CA LYS A 518 -37.42 16.92 -9.80
C LYS A 518 -37.79 15.47 -10.08
N ASN A 519 -38.75 14.94 -9.34
CA ASN A 519 -39.25 13.55 -9.48
C ASN A 519 -38.21 12.45 -9.24
N TYR A 520 -37.09 12.74 -8.57
CA TYR A 520 -36.11 11.72 -8.24
C TYR A 520 -36.70 10.60 -7.37
N LYS A 521 -36.49 9.35 -7.80
CA LYS A 521 -36.79 8.15 -7.01
C LYS A 521 -35.52 7.32 -6.89
N ARG A 522 -35.15 6.95 -5.67
CA ARG A 522 -34.00 6.09 -5.43
C ARG A 522 -34.24 4.72 -6.09
N PRO A 523 -33.33 4.22 -6.93
CA PRO A 523 -33.41 2.87 -7.44
C PRO A 523 -33.45 1.86 -6.28
N PRO A 524 -34.35 0.86 -6.30
CA PRO A 524 -34.33 -0.19 -5.29
C PRO A 524 -33.04 -1.00 -5.40
N LEU A 525 -32.52 -1.45 -4.26
CA LEU A 525 -31.40 -2.38 -4.26
C LEU A 525 -31.86 -3.75 -4.80
N LYS A 526 -31.06 -4.35 -5.69
CA LYS A 526 -31.34 -5.70 -6.21
C LYS A 526 -31.45 -6.74 -5.09
N ASN A 527 -30.64 -6.58 -4.04
CA ASN A 527 -30.72 -7.38 -2.82
C ASN A 527 -30.83 -6.43 -1.61
N PRO A 528 -32.04 -6.18 -1.06
CA PRO A 528 -32.22 -5.29 0.08
C PRO A 528 -31.46 -5.73 1.34
N GLY A 529 -31.18 -7.02 1.51
CA GLY A 529 -30.48 -7.56 2.67
C GLY A 529 -29.04 -7.05 2.83
N VAL A 530 -28.39 -6.59 1.76
CA VAL A 530 -27.04 -6.01 1.85
C VAL A 530 -27.03 -4.66 2.55
N ALA A 531 -28.18 -3.98 2.64
CA ALA A 531 -28.33 -2.73 3.38
C ALA A 531 -28.67 -2.95 4.88
N GLU A 532 -28.73 -4.20 5.34
CA GLU A 532 -28.91 -4.52 6.75
C GLU A 532 -27.78 -3.89 7.58
N LYS A 533 -28.17 -3.14 8.62
CA LYS A 533 -27.25 -2.58 9.61
C LYS A 533 -27.34 -3.40 10.89
N TRP A 534 -26.21 -3.48 11.59
CA TRP A 534 -26.18 -4.02 12.95
C TRP A 534 -27.12 -3.24 13.87
N ALA A 535 -27.80 -3.93 14.78
CA ALA A 535 -28.54 -3.28 15.84
C ALA A 535 -27.60 -2.40 16.68
N ALA A 536 -28.07 -1.22 17.07
CA ALA A 536 -27.28 -0.33 17.92
C ALA A 536 -26.90 -1.04 19.22
N GLY A 537 -25.61 -1.09 19.55
CA GLY A 537 -25.10 -1.76 20.75
C GLY A 537 -24.77 -3.25 20.58
N ASP A 538 -24.96 -3.85 19.40
CA ASP A 538 -24.45 -5.18 19.14
C ASP A 538 -22.91 -5.15 19.13
N GLY A 539 -22.31 -5.52 20.27
CA GLY A 539 -20.86 -5.61 20.44
C GLY A 539 -20.22 -6.75 19.64
N ASN A 540 -21.03 -7.60 19.00
CA ASN A 540 -20.59 -8.79 18.29
C ASN A 540 -20.51 -8.59 16.77
N GLN A 541 -20.24 -7.36 16.31
CA GLN A 541 -19.79 -7.07 14.93
C GLN A 541 -18.53 -7.88 14.51
N ARG A 542 -17.93 -8.60 15.46
CA ARG A 542 -16.80 -9.52 15.31
C ARG A 542 -17.18 -10.88 14.71
N GLY A 543 -18.44 -11.30 14.81
CA GLY A 543 -18.83 -12.71 14.71
C GLY A 543 -19.22 -13.26 13.33
N ILE A 544 -19.31 -12.45 12.28
CA ILE A 544 -19.93 -12.90 11.02
C ILE A 544 -18.95 -12.85 9.86
N TYR A 545 -18.20 -13.93 9.68
CA TYR A 545 -17.82 -14.41 8.34
C TYR A 545 -17.92 -15.93 8.26
N LYS A 546 -18.97 -16.52 8.86
CA LYS A 546 -19.59 -17.72 8.28
C LYS A 546 -20.63 -17.26 7.26
N TYR A 547 -20.20 -16.48 6.27
CA TYR A 547 -21.02 -16.31 5.08
C TYR A 547 -20.83 -17.59 4.27
N GLU A 548 -21.74 -18.54 4.43
CA GLU A 548 -21.86 -19.63 3.48
C GLU A 548 -22.35 -18.98 2.19
N TYR A 549 -21.49 -18.96 1.17
CA TYR A 549 -21.90 -18.50 -0.15
C TYR A 549 -23.12 -19.33 -0.58
N PRO A 550 -24.12 -18.73 -1.25
CA PRO A 550 -24.99 -19.54 -2.09
C PRO A 550 -24.07 -20.36 -3.01
N LYS A 551 -24.19 -21.70 -2.96
CA LYS A 551 -23.36 -22.65 -3.73
C LYS A 551 -23.13 -22.06 -5.12
N THR A 552 -21.85 -21.79 -5.41
CA THR A 552 -21.40 -21.03 -6.58
C THR A 552 -22.14 -21.46 -7.85
N LEU A 553 -22.55 -20.46 -8.66
CA LEU A 553 -22.83 -20.69 -10.07
C LEU A 553 -21.59 -21.36 -10.68
N ASN A 554 -21.74 -22.60 -11.14
CA ASN A 554 -20.68 -23.31 -11.87
C ASN A 554 -20.27 -22.45 -13.07
N HIS A 555 -19.11 -21.81 -12.99
CA HIS A 555 -18.49 -21.15 -14.14
C HIS A 555 -17.52 -22.14 -14.80
N PRO A 556 -17.88 -22.77 -15.93
CA PRO A 556 -17.06 -23.79 -16.58
C PRO A 556 -15.68 -23.31 -17.05
N GLU A 557 -15.42 -22.00 -17.05
CA GLU A 557 -14.13 -21.42 -17.44
C GLU A 557 -13.05 -21.45 -16.35
N VAL A 558 -13.42 -21.50 -15.06
CA VAL A 558 -12.43 -21.52 -13.95
C VAL A 558 -11.63 -22.81 -13.98
N ASP A 559 -12.27 -23.91 -14.40
CA ASP A 559 -11.61 -25.21 -14.55
C ASP A 559 -10.57 -25.20 -15.69
N SER A 560 -10.74 -24.36 -16.72
CA SER A 560 -9.79 -24.28 -17.84
C SER A 560 -8.47 -23.60 -17.49
N ILE A 561 -8.48 -22.65 -16.54
CA ILE A 561 -7.26 -21.98 -16.06
C ILE A 561 -6.52 -22.90 -15.08
N ASN A 562 -7.26 -23.60 -14.21
CA ASN A 562 -6.66 -24.56 -13.29
C ASN A 562 -6.00 -25.74 -14.03
N ASN A 563 -6.57 -26.19 -15.15
CA ASN A 563 -6.02 -27.30 -15.94
C ASN A 563 -4.80 -26.94 -16.81
N ARG A 564 -4.45 -25.65 -16.96
CA ARG A 564 -3.21 -25.23 -17.67
C ARG A 564 -2.03 -24.97 -16.74
N LEU A 565 -2.26 -25.00 -15.42
CA LEU A 565 -1.27 -24.69 -14.39
C LEU A 565 -0.80 -25.91 -13.59
N VAL A 566 -1.18 -27.12 -14.00
CA VAL A 566 -0.72 -28.41 -13.43
C VAL A 566 0.33 -29.04 -14.33
#